data_AF-A0A103XV23-F1
#
_entry.id   AF-A0A103XV23-F1
#
_cell.length_a   1.000
_cell.length_b   1.000
_cell.length_c   1.000
_cell.angle_alpha   90.00
_cell.angle_beta   90.00
_cell.angle_gamma   90.00
#
_symmetry.space_group_name_H-M   'P 1'
#
loop_
_entity.id
_entity.type
_entity.pdbx_description
1 polymer ?
#
loop_
_entity_poly.entity_id
_entity_poly.type
_entity_poly.pdbx_seq_one_letter_code
_entity_poly.pdbx_strand_id
1 'polypeptide(L)'
;MHKFCFPNLVTYNVMLKGYLDHHLFEEARELFHKLLEKRGHVTSSADYRHTVLPDIYTFNLMLDACLVNQRWDDLEFFYTRMLQHGYYFNTKRHFPPPLLVQEMFCMNLKQEDYASAFSCLICLPSTESHKYSRNSWLHRFNDDPHLFREETLLQLIDKITILSIRNEEPNTIFLNLLKS
;
A
#
# COMPACT_ATOMS: atom_id res chain seq x y z
N MET A 1 2.87 2.62 44.75
CA MET A 1 2.54 1.55 43.76
C MET A 1 2.57 2.16 42.37
N HIS A 2 3.62 1.92 41.58
CA HIS A 2 3.60 2.29 40.16
C HIS A 2 2.62 1.37 39.44
N LYS A 3 1.45 1.90 39.07
CA LYS A 3 0.56 1.22 38.12
C LYS A 3 1.23 1.31 36.75
N PHE A 4 1.93 0.25 36.36
CA PHE A 4 2.39 0.11 34.99
C PHE A 4 1.17 -0.04 34.08
N CYS A 5 0.83 1.01 33.34
CA CYS A 5 -0.12 0.92 32.23
C CYS A 5 0.63 0.40 31.01
N PHE A 6 0.18 -0.71 30.46
CA PHE A 6 0.71 -1.22 29.19
C PHE A 6 0.23 -0.33 28.04
N PRO A 7 1.13 0.12 27.14
CA PRO A 7 0.75 0.87 25.96
C PRO A 7 -0.25 0.07 25.12
N ASN A 8 -1.34 0.72 24.69
CA ASN A 8 -2.31 0.15 23.77
C ASN A 8 -2.04 0.64 22.33
N LEU A 9 -2.85 0.19 21.38
CA LEU A 9 -2.71 0.58 19.96
C LEU A 9 -2.72 2.10 19.77
N VAL A 10 -3.57 2.82 20.50
CA VAL A 10 -3.64 4.28 20.42
C VAL A 10 -2.31 4.90 20.86
N THR A 11 -1.71 4.41 21.94
CA THR A 11 -0.39 4.88 22.40
C THR A 11 0.67 4.69 21.32
N TYR A 12 0.73 3.50 20.70
CA TYR A 12 1.67 3.22 19.62
C TYR A 12 1.42 4.13 18.40
N ASN A 13 0.17 4.31 17.98
CA ASN A 13 -0.19 5.17 16.86
C ASN A 13 0.19 6.64 17.11
N VAL A 14 0.01 7.13 18.34
CA VAL A 14 0.44 8.48 18.73
C VAL A 14 1.97 8.61 18.69
N MET A 15 2.71 7.62 19.21
CA MET A 15 4.17 7.63 19.18
C MET A 15 4.72 7.56 17.75
N LEU A 16 4.17 6.66 16.92
CA LEU A 16 4.53 6.55 15.51
C LEU A 16 4.31 7.88 14.80
N LYS A 17 3.10 8.45 14.91
CA LYS A 17 2.81 9.75 14.31
C LYS A 17 3.77 10.84 14.82
N GLY A 18 4.06 10.86 16.13
CA GLY A 18 4.99 11.82 16.72
C GLY A 18 6.40 11.72 16.13
N TYR A 19 6.94 10.51 15.98
CA TYR A 19 8.22 10.31 15.32
C TYR A 19 8.20 10.77 13.86
N LEU A 20 7.16 10.39 13.11
CA LEU A 20 7.01 10.74 11.71
C LEU A 20 6.87 12.25 11.49
N ASP A 21 6.10 12.95 12.34
CA ASP A 21 5.94 14.40 12.32
C ASP A 21 7.27 15.14 12.58
N HIS A 22 8.25 14.49 13.22
CA HIS A 22 9.59 15.02 13.50
C HIS A 22 10.67 14.46 12.57
N HIS A 23 10.29 13.81 11.47
CA HIS A 23 11.20 13.21 10.48
C HIS A 23 12.10 12.09 11.05
N LEU A 24 11.68 11.45 12.15
CA LEU A 24 12.37 10.33 12.80
C LEU A 24 11.84 8.99 12.25
N PHE A 25 12.07 8.75 10.97
CA PHE A 25 11.53 7.58 10.27
C PHE A 25 12.08 6.27 10.81
N GLU A 26 13.37 6.22 11.16
CA GLU A 26 14.03 5.01 11.64
C GLU A 26 13.48 4.57 13.00
N GLU A 27 13.24 5.52 13.89
CA GLU A 27 12.63 5.29 15.20
C GLU A 27 11.18 4.81 15.07
N ALA A 28 10.41 5.41 14.15
CA ALA A 28 9.07 4.96 13.83
C ALA A 28 9.08 3.52 13.26
N ARG A 29 10.02 3.23 12.35
CA ARG A 29 10.19 1.92 11.74
C ARG A 29 10.52 0.86 12.79
N GLU A 30 11.47 1.11 13.68
CA GLU A 30 11.81 0.19 14.76
C GLU A 30 10.63 -0.04 15.70
N LEU A 31 9.88 1.02 16.05
CA LEU A 31 8.70 0.90 16.90
C LEU A 31 7.64 0.01 16.24
N PHE A 32 7.43 0.15 14.93
CA PHE A 32 6.52 -0.68 14.16
C PHE A 32 6.97 -2.15 14.11
N HIS A 33 8.26 -2.42 13.90
CA HIS A 33 8.79 -3.78 13.93
C HIS A 33 8.58 -4.45 15.30
N LYS A 34 8.84 -3.73 16.40
CA LYS A 34 8.56 -4.21 17.76
C LYS A 34 7.07 -4.53 17.97
N LEU A 35 6.18 -3.82 17.28
CA LEU A 35 4.74 -4.05 17.32
C LEU A 35 4.35 -5.31 16.52
N LEU A 36 5.06 -5.65 15.44
CA LEU A 36 4.89 -6.90 14.69
C LEU A 36 5.50 -8.13 15.39
N GLU A 37 6.70 -8.00 15.96
CA GLU A 37 7.48 -9.12 16.54
C GLU A 37 6.81 -9.77 17.76
N LYS A 38 6.01 -9.02 18.52
CA LYS A 38 5.23 -9.54 19.66
C LYS A 38 4.24 -10.65 19.29
N ARG A 39 4.04 -10.93 18.00
CA ARG A 39 3.24 -12.04 17.48
C ARG A 39 3.94 -13.41 17.59
N GLY A 40 5.28 -13.45 17.58
CA GLY A 40 6.07 -14.70 17.46
C GLY A 40 6.26 -15.49 18.75
N HIS A 41 6.03 -14.88 19.92
CA HIS A 41 6.24 -15.49 21.25
C HIS A 41 4.95 -15.84 21.98
N VAL A 42 3.85 -16.08 21.26
CA VAL A 42 2.56 -16.43 21.86
C VAL A 42 2.49 -17.95 22.06
N THR A 43 2.87 -18.41 23.24
CA THR A 43 2.77 -19.83 23.64
C THR A 43 1.60 -20.08 24.60
N SER A 44 0.95 -19.03 25.11
CA SER A 44 -0.14 -19.11 26.09
C SER A 44 -1.34 -18.21 25.76
N SER A 45 -2.55 -18.66 26.15
CA SER A 45 -3.80 -17.88 26.04
C SER A 45 -3.80 -16.59 26.89
N ALA A 46 -2.89 -16.47 27.86
CA ALA A 46 -2.69 -15.25 28.65
C ALA A 46 -1.97 -14.13 27.87
N ASP A 47 -1.15 -14.48 26.86
CA ASP A 47 -0.35 -13.52 26.08
C ASP A 47 -1.23 -12.69 25.12
N TYR A 48 -2.36 -13.26 24.68
CA TYR A 48 -3.35 -12.57 23.84
C TYR A 48 -3.89 -11.27 24.47
N ARG A 49 -3.83 -11.14 25.79
CA ARG A 49 -4.35 -9.94 26.49
C ARG A 49 -3.44 -8.72 26.34
N HIS A 50 -2.22 -8.89 25.83
CA HIS A 50 -1.21 -7.83 25.75
C HIS A 50 -0.60 -7.66 24.35
N THR A 51 -0.99 -8.47 23.37
CA THR A 51 -0.57 -8.30 21.98
C THR A 51 -1.33 -7.13 21.34
N VAL A 52 -0.59 -6.07 21.04
CA VAL A 52 -1.09 -4.93 20.27
C VAL A 52 -0.85 -5.23 18.79
N LEU A 53 -1.91 -5.26 17.99
CA LEU A 53 -1.83 -5.48 16.55
C LEU A 53 -2.00 -4.16 15.79
N PRO A 54 -1.26 -3.97 14.69
CA PRO A 54 -1.44 -2.78 13.87
C PRO A 54 -2.81 -2.84 13.19
N ASP A 55 -3.44 -1.68 13.08
CA ASP A 55 -4.65 -1.51 12.29
C ASP A 55 -4.33 -0.83 10.95
N ILE A 56 -5.37 -0.66 10.13
CA ILE A 56 -5.26 0.03 8.85
C ILE A 56 -4.67 1.44 9.00
N TYR A 57 -4.95 2.14 10.10
CA TYR A 57 -4.40 3.47 10.32
C TYR A 57 -2.89 3.41 10.61
N THR A 58 -2.44 2.45 11.41
CA THR A 58 -1.02 2.21 11.66
C THR A 58 -0.26 1.94 10.35
N PHE A 59 -0.80 1.10 9.47
CA PHE A 59 -0.18 0.81 8.17
C PHE A 59 -0.16 2.04 7.26
N ASN A 60 -1.27 2.79 7.18
CA ASN A 60 -1.33 4.00 6.36
C ASN A 60 -0.30 5.05 6.80
N LEU A 61 -0.11 5.25 8.12
CA LEU A 61 0.94 6.14 8.62
C LEU A 61 2.33 5.78 8.08
N MET A 62 2.68 4.50 8.11
CA MET A 62 3.99 4.03 7.63
C MET A 62 4.11 4.14 6.11
N LEU A 63 3.05 3.81 5.36
CA LEU A 63 3.02 3.95 3.90
C LEU A 63 3.18 5.42 3.47
N ASP A 64 2.44 6.34 4.09
CA ASP A 64 2.55 7.78 3.82
C ASP A 64 3.96 8.29 4.13
N ALA A 65 4.55 7.84 5.24
CA ALA A 65 5.91 8.19 5.59
C ALA A 65 6.93 7.68 4.56
N CYS A 66 6.74 6.48 4.01
CA CYS A 66 7.63 5.96 2.98
C CYS A 66 7.59 6.80 1.70
N LEU A 67 6.41 7.31 1.32
CA LEU A 67 6.27 8.22 0.18
C LEU A 67 7.03 9.53 0.39
N VAL A 68 6.84 10.16 1.56
CA VAL A 68 7.50 11.43 1.89
C VAL A 68 9.02 11.28 1.90
N ASN A 69 9.53 10.15 2.38
CA ASN A 69 10.96 9.87 2.50
C ASN A 69 11.55 9.11 1.29
N GLN A 70 10.74 8.79 0.27
CA GLN A 70 11.13 7.99 -0.91
C GLN A 70 11.78 6.64 -0.56
N ARG A 71 11.25 5.97 0.48
CA ARG A 71 11.75 4.69 1.00
C ARG A 71 10.99 3.52 0.39
N TRP A 72 11.35 3.16 -0.84
CA TRP A 72 10.59 2.17 -1.63
C TRP A 72 10.65 0.74 -1.08
N ASP A 73 11.80 0.30 -0.59
CA ASP A 73 11.93 -1.04 0.03
C ASP A 73 11.06 -1.17 1.29
N ASP A 74 11.02 -0.11 2.10
CA ASP A 74 10.17 -0.05 3.30
C ASP A 74 8.68 0.02 2.92
N LEU A 75 8.35 0.73 1.82
CA LEU A 75 6.99 0.81 1.29
C LEU A 75 6.47 -0.57 0.86
N GLU A 76 7.28 -1.34 0.13
CA GLU A 76 6.97 -2.71 -0.26
C GLU A 76 6.73 -3.60 0.96
N PHE A 77 7.62 -3.50 1.96
CA PHE A 77 7.50 -4.25 3.20
C PHE A 77 6.18 -3.95 3.93
N PHE A 78 5.88 -2.68 4.19
CA PHE A 78 4.66 -2.31 4.92
C PHE A 78 3.40 -2.66 4.16
N TYR A 79 3.40 -2.50 2.83
CA TYR A 79 2.27 -2.86 1.99
C TYR A 79 2.01 -4.38 2.04
N THR A 80 3.06 -5.18 1.85
CA THR A 80 2.95 -6.65 1.90
C THR A 80 2.45 -7.11 3.28
N ARG A 81 2.96 -6.50 4.36
CA ARG A 81 2.49 -6.78 5.72
C ARG A 81 1.03 -6.37 5.94
N MET A 82 0.59 -5.23 5.39
CA MET A 82 -0.81 -4.79 5.46
C MET A 82 -1.74 -5.85 4.85
N LEU A 83 -1.40 -6.35 3.66
CA LEU A 83 -2.17 -7.42 2.98
C LEU A 83 -2.17 -8.73 3.77
N GLN A 84 -1.02 -9.14 4.32
CA GLN A 84 -0.92 -10.35 5.16
C GLN A 84 -1.77 -10.27 6.43
N HIS A 85 -2.01 -9.05 6.93
CA HIS A 85 -2.92 -8.80 8.06
C HIS A 85 -4.39 -8.68 7.64
N GLY A 86 -4.71 -8.87 6.35
CA GLY A 86 -6.06 -8.81 5.81
C GLY A 86 -6.60 -7.39 5.60
N TYR A 87 -5.73 -6.39 5.62
CA TYR A 87 -6.09 -5.01 5.38
C TYR A 87 -5.89 -4.64 3.92
N TYR A 88 -6.87 -3.93 3.36
CA TYR A 88 -6.87 -3.41 1.98
C TYR A 88 -7.23 -1.93 2.02
N PHE A 89 -6.90 -1.18 0.96
CA PHE A 89 -7.30 0.22 0.90
C PHE A 89 -8.82 0.36 0.91
N ASN A 90 -9.32 1.15 1.85
CA ASN A 90 -10.75 1.41 1.99
C ASN A 90 -11.12 2.68 1.20
N THR A 91 -11.75 2.45 0.04
CA THR A 91 -12.22 3.47 -0.90
C THR A 91 -13.28 4.42 -0.35
N LYS A 92 -13.87 4.15 0.82
CA LYS A 92 -14.95 4.97 1.39
C LYS A 92 -14.49 5.96 2.47
N ARG A 93 -13.27 5.82 2.99
CA ARG A 93 -12.82 6.56 4.17
C ARG A 93 -11.47 7.25 4.02
N HIS A 94 -10.57 6.70 3.20
CA HIS A 94 -9.26 7.30 2.94
C HIS A 94 -8.77 6.84 1.57
N PHE A 95 -8.80 7.75 0.58
CA PHE A 95 -8.21 7.44 -0.71
C PHE A 95 -6.69 7.47 -0.58
N PRO A 96 -5.97 6.39 -0.92
CA PRO A 96 -4.51 6.42 -0.93
C PRO A 96 -4.03 7.52 -1.87
N PRO A 97 -2.92 8.22 -1.55
CA PRO A 97 -2.32 9.20 -2.45
C PRO A 97 -2.09 8.60 -3.83
N PRO A 98 -2.31 9.35 -4.93
CA PRO A 98 -2.15 8.79 -6.28
C PRO A 98 -0.77 8.18 -6.54
N LEU A 99 0.28 8.82 -6.03
CA LEU A 99 1.64 8.29 -6.11
C LEU A 99 1.75 6.92 -5.42
N LEU A 100 1.13 6.72 -4.24
CA LEU A 100 1.16 5.43 -3.55
C LEU A 100 0.59 4.31 -4.43
N VAL A 101 -0.54 4.56 -5.07
CA VAL A 101 -1.18 3.55 -5.92
C VAL A 101 -0.37 3.28 -7.18
N GLN A 102 0.26 4.30 -7.77
CA GLN A 102 1.16 4.13 -8.92
C GLN A 102 2.37 3.26 -8.55
N GLU A 103 3.03 3.56 -7.43
CA GLU A 103 4.20 2.79 -6.99
C GLU A 103 3.84 1.35 -6.68
N MET A 104 2.71 1.13 -5.99
CA MET A 104 2.23 -0.21 -5.69
C MET A 104 1.81 -1.00 -6.94
N PHE A 105 1.21 -0.32 -7.92
CA PHE A 105 0.94 -0.92 -9.22
C PHE A 105 2.25 -1.36 -9.89
N CYS A 106 3.26 -0.50 -9.95
CA CYS A 106 4.57 -0.83 -10.50
C CYS A 106 5.24 -2.00 -9.76
N MET A 107 5.21 -2.03 -8.42
CA MET A 107 5.76 -3.14 -7.63
C MET A 107 5.05 -4.47 -7.93
N ASN A 108 3.72 -4.47 -7.97
CA ASN A 108 2.95 -5.69 -8.29
C ASN A 108 3.22 -6.17 -9.73
N LEU A 109 3.46 -5.25 -10.67
CA LEU A 109 3.90 -5.62 -12.02
C LEU A 109 5.30 -6.22 -12.05
N LYS A 110 6.26 -5.70 -11.27
CA LYS A 110 7.60 -6.30 -11.13
C LYS A 110 7.52 -7.76 -10.64
N GLN A 111 6.55 -8.06 -9.80
CA GLN A 111 6.32 -9.39 -9.24
C GLN A 111 5.39 -10.27 -10.10
N GLU A 112 4.95 -9.79 -11.28
CA GLU A 112 3.97 -10.45 -12.16
C GLU A 112 2.61 -10.76 -11.50
N ASP A 113 2.30 -10.13 -10.36
CA ASP A 113 1.00 -10.23 -9.70
C ASP A 113 0.04 -9.18 -10.27
N TYR A 114 -0.45 -9.49 -11.47
CA TYR A 114 -1.43 -8.66 -12.16
C TYR A 114 -2.73 -8.50 -11.37
N ALA A 115 -3.15 -9.49 -10.58
CA ALA A 115 -4.41 -9.42 -9.84
C ALA A 115 -4.34 -8.34 -8.75
N SER A 116 -3.24 -8.32 -7.98
CA SER A 116 -2.98 -7.28 -6.98
C SER A 116 -2.74 -5.91 -7.62
N ALA A 117 -2.05 -5.87 -8.76
CA ALA A 117 -1.86 -4.64 -9.54
C ALA A 117 -3.20 -4.02 -9.96
N PHE A 118 -4.13 -4.83 -10.49
CA PHE A 118 -5.46 -4.34 -10.87
C PHE A 118 -6.31 -3.94 -9.67
N SER A 119 -6.23 -4.68 -8.56
CA SER A 119 -6.93 -4.33 -7.31
C SER A 119 -6.56 -2.93 -6.84
N CYS A 120 -5.28 -2.55 -6.91
CA CYS A 120 -4.80 -1.22 -6.57
C CYS A 120 -5.49 -0.12 -7.40
N LEU A 121 -5.67 -0.35 -8.70
CA LEU A 121 -6.29 0.63 -9.62
C LEU A 121 -7.83 0.68 -9.50
N ILE A 122 -8.48 -0.45 -9.19
CA ILE A 122 -9.94 -0.50 -8.96
C ILE A 122 -10.33 0.31 -7.72
N CYS A 123 -9.43 0.39 -6.73
CA CYS A 123 -9.66 1.16 -5.52
C CYS A 123 -9.68 2.69 -5.72
N LEU A 124 -9.30 3.19 -6.90
CA LEU A 124 -9.29 4.62 -7.19
C LEU A 124 -10.66 5.11 -7.67
N PRO A 125 -11.16 6.24 -7.15
CA PRO A 125 -12.40 6.82 -7.62
C PRO A 125 -12.21 7.38 -9.03
N SER A 126 -13.22 7.25 -9.89
CA SER A 126 -13.20 7.75 -11.27
C SER A 126 -12.96 9.26 -11.36
N THR A 127 -13.25 10.01 -10.29
CA THR A 127 -12.98 11.45 -10.15
C THR A 127 -11.49 11.80 -10.22
N GLU A 128 -10.62 10.88 -9.78
CA GLU A 128 -9.16 11.05 -9.78
C GLU A 128 -8.51 10.54 -11.08
N SER A 129 -9.30 10.05 -12.05
CA SER A 129 -8.80 9.50 -13.32
C SER A 129 -7.94 10.48 -14.13
N HIS A 130 -8.11 11.79 -13.92
CA HIS A 130 -7.29 12.83 -14.55
C HIS A 130 -5.81 12.77 -14.14
N LYS A 131 -5.51 12.29 -12.92
CA LYS A 131 -4.13 12.06 -12.43
C LYS A 131 -3.50 10.79 -13.01
N TYR A 132 -4.32 9.94 -13.63
CA TYR A 132 -3.95 8.74 -14.37
C TYR A 132 -4.30 8.89 -15.84
N SER A 133 -4.00 10.07 -16.39
CA SER A 133 -4.17 10.32 -17.81
C SER A 133 -3.17 9.49 -18.61
N ARG A 134 -3.46 9.32 -19.91
CA ARG A 134 -2.57 8.67 -20.87
C ARG A 134 -1.12 9.17 -20.76
N ASN A 135 -0.94 10.48 -20.68
CA ASN A 135 0.39 11.11 -20.60
C ASN A 135 1.09 10.82 -19.27
N SER A 136 0.32 10.68 -18.19
CA SER A 136 0.87 10.35 -16.87
C SER A 136 1.43 8.93 -16.85
N TRP A 137 0.71 7.98 -17.46
CA TRP A 137 1.18 6.61 -17.63
C TRP A 137 2.39 6.51 -18.56
N LEU A 138 2.35 7.21 -19.70
CA LEU A 138 3.48 7.27 -20.63
C LEU A 138 4.75 7.81 -19.98
N HIS A 139 4.65 8.89 -19.19
CA HIS A 139 5.79 9.41 -18.45
C HIS A 139 6.37 8.36 -17.50
N ARG A 140 5.51 7.68 -16.72
CA ARG A 140 5.93 6.63 -15.79
C ARG A 140 6.55 5.41 -16.47
N PHE A 141 6.06 5.02 -17.65
CA PHE A 141 6.65 3.94 -18.43
C PHE A 141 8.04 4.30 -18.95
N ASN A 142 8.24 5.58 -19.31
CA ASN A 142 9.55 6.07 -19.75
C ASN A 142 10.54 6.21 -18.58
N ASP A 143 10.07 6.43 -17.35
CA ASP A 143 10.91 6.57 -16.17
C ASP A 143 11.54 5.23 -15.71
N ASP A 144 10.90 4.09 -15.96
CA ASP A 144 11.44 2.74 -15.64
C ASP A 144 11.27 1.77 -16.83
N PRO A 145 12.12 1.87 -17.88
CA PRO A 145 11.99 1.09 -19.11
C PRO A 145 12.13 -0.43 -18.91
N HIS A 146 12.79 -0.85 -17.82
CA HIS A 146 13.03 -2.25 -17.53
C HIS A 146 11.80 -2.97 -16.99
N LEU A 147 10.90 -2.21 -16.35
CA LEU A 147 9.67 -2.70 -15.74
C LEU A 147 8.59 -2.99 -16.79
N PHE A 148 8.58 -2.19 -17.87
CA PHE A 148 7.56 -2.23 -18.91
C PHE A 148 8.12 -2.82 -20.21
N ARG A 149 8.74 -4.00 -20.12
CA ARG A 149 9.07 -4.77 -21.32
C ARG A 149 7.79 -5.08 -22.11
N GLU A 150 7.92 -5.12 -23.43
CA GLU A 150 6.82 -5.32 -24.38
C GLU A 150 5.95 -6.53 -24.02
N GLU A 151 6.57 -7.61 -23.54
CA GLU A 151 5.90 -8.84 -23.09
C GLU A 151 4.97 -8.62 -21.88
N THR A 152 5.43 -7.88 -20.87
CA THR A 152 4.64 -7.56 -19.66
C THR A 152 3.47 -6.63 -19.99
N LEU A 153 3.68 -5.67 -20.90
CA LEU A 153 2.63 -4.78 -21.39
C LEU A 153 1.57 -5.54 -22.20
N LEU A 154 1.97 -6.48 -23.06
CA LEU A 154 1.03 -7.30 -23.82
C LEU A 154 0.17 -8.18 -22.90
N GLN A 155 0.77 -8.80 -21.88
CA GLN A 155 0.02 -9.57 -20.87
C GLN A 155 -0.91 -8.68 -20.04
N LEU A 156 -0.47 -7.47 -19.70
CA LEU A 156 -1.30 -6.49 -19.01
C LEU A 156 -2.52 -6.10 -19.85
N ILE A 157 -2.32 -5.79 -21.14
CA ILE A 157 -3.39 -5.44 -22.08
C ILE A 157 -4.39 -6.59 -22.24
N ASP A 158 -3.92 -7.82 -22.40
CA ASP A 158 -4.79 -9.01 -22.53
C ASP A 158 -5.68 -9.17 -21.28
N LYS A 159 -5.09 -9.08 -20.08
CA LYS A 159 -5.84 -9.19 -18.83
C LYS A 159 -6.82 -8.03 -18.61
N ILE A 160 -6.45 -6.80 -18.94
CA ILE A 160 -7.37 -5.65 -18.87
C ILE A 160 -8.54 -5.87 -19.85
N THR A 161 -8.27 -6.36 -21.05
CA THR A 161 -9.29 -6.64 -22.06
C THR A 161 -10.29 -7.68 -21.54
N ILE A 162 -9.81 -8.77 -20.94
CA ILE A 162 -10.66 -9.80 -20.30
C ILE A 162 -11.51 -9.21 -19.15
N LEU A 163 -10.91 -8.38 -18.30
CA LEU A 163 -11.62 -7.72 -17.19
C LEU A 163 -12.67 -6.71 -17.70
N SER A 164 -12.35 -5.99 -18.78
CA SER A 164 -13.23 -5.01 -19.42
C SER A 164 -14.42 -5.67 -20.12
N ILE A 165 -14.29 -6.92 -20.58
CA ILE A 165 -15.39 -7.71 -21.16
C ILE A 165 -16.35 -8.22 -20.06
N ARG A 166 -15.84 -8.45 -18.84
CA ARG A 166 -16.64 -8.96 -17.71
C ARG A 166 -17.43 -7.89 -16.95
N ASN A 167 -17.03 -6.62 -17.02
CA ASN A 167 -17.72 -5.51 -16.35
C ASN A 167 -18.60 -4.73 -17.33
N GLU A 168 -19.82 -4.38 -16.93
CA GLU A 168 -20.76 -3.60 -17.75
C GLU A 168 -20.27 -2.17 -18.04
N GLU A 169 -19.42 -1.60 -17.18
CA GLU A 169 -18.74 -0.32 -17.43
C GLU A 169 -17.21 -0.44 -17.21
N PRO A 170 -16.39 -0.15 -18.25
CA PRO A 170 -14.94 -0.15 -18.11
C PRO A 170 -14.45 1.04 -17.28
N ASN A 171 -13.63 0.78 -16.24
CA ASN A 171 -13.04 1.84 -15.42
C ASN A 171 -12.18 2.77 -16.32
N THR A 172 -12.45 4.08 -16.26
CA THR A 172 -11.75 5.10 -17.06
C THR A 172 -10.24 5.08 -16.89
N ILE A 173 -9.74 4.69 -15.71
CA ILE A 173 -8.30 4.54 -15.44
C ILE A 173 -7.70 3.41 -16.27
N PHE A 174 -8.40 2.29 -16.40
CA PHE A 174 -7.98 1.18 -17.28
C PHE A 174 -8.03 1.57 -18.75
N LEU A 175 -9.05 2.32 -19.17
CA LEU A 175 -9.12 2.81 -20.54
C LEU A 175 -7.98 3.79 -20.87
N ASN A 176 -7.57 4.63 -19.92
CA ASN A 176 -6.43 5.53 -20.10
C ASN A 176 -5.11 4.75 -20.18
N LEU A 177 -4.96 3.68 -19.40
CA LEU A 177 -3.81 2.78 -19.39
C LEU A 177 -3.71 1.94 -20.68
N LEU A 178 -4.84 1.48 -21.24
CA LEU A 178 -4.86 0.79 -22.53
C LEU A 178 -4.49 1.71 -23.70
N LYS A 179 -4.75 3.01 -23.54
CA LYS A 179 -4.50 4.00 -24.59
C LYS A 179 -3.10 4.58 -24.54
N SER A 180 -2.37 4.49 -23.42
CA SER A 180 -1.00 5.01 -23.28
C SER A 180 -0.06 4.31 -24.26
#